data_AF-M6EYV1-F1
#
_entry.id   AF-M6EYV1-F1
#
_cell.length_a   1.000
_cell.length_b   1.000
_cell.length_c   1.000
_cell.angle_alpha   90.00
_cell.angle_beta   90.00
_cell.angle_gamma   90.00
#
_symmetry.space_group_name_H-M   'P 1'
#
loop_
_entity.id
_entity.type
_entity.pdbx_description
1 polymer ?
#
loop_
_entity_poly.entity_id
_entity_poly.type
_entity_poly.pdbx_seq_one_letter_code
_entity_poly.pdbx_strand_id
1 'polypeptide(L)'
;MSLFLSMIPIYKHCFFVFFVFNCGFALTPKANITIPLKTNTEVLRLNLLYGETHNNVYGLNLGLFNFIRNDLIGVQIGIVNETENAAGLQIGLLNNSDPTYGVLKVGFLNTNFFLDRGMPRPNPFYEDQEIKNQNVKGLAISIGAANVMSGRFNLGLFNWAEGFNIGLINMNEGSSFNLGIVNIGTSLEVSPKEKRTISLGIFNSGSDKEEFQIGIINYCPNNTIPIMLVANYCSSSSIQPKSEQNTSVKTNLEK
;
A
#
# COMPACT_ATOMS: atom_id res chain seq x y z
N MET A 1 24.68 -54.66 38.00
CA MET A 1 25.02 -53.46 38.77
C MET A 1 24.33 -52.27 38.11
N SER A 2 22.99 -52.18 38.11
CA SER A 2 22.08 -51.71 39.18
C SER A 2 22.33 -50.27 39.62
N LEU A 3 21.46 -49.36 39.14
CA LEU A 3 20.97 -48.06 39.66
C LEU A 3 20.52 -47.27 38.41
N PHE A 4 19.25 -47.17 37.97
CA PHE A 4 17.94 -47.05 38.60
C PHE A 4 17.76 -45.80 39.47
N LEU A 5 17.33 -44.70 38.83
CA LEU A 5 16.49 -43.58 39.30
C LEU A 5 16.38 -42.61 38.10
N SER A 6 15.25 -42.14 37.60
CA SER A 6 13.82 -42.36 37.85
C SER A 6 13.03 -41.62 36.74
N MET A 7 12.09 -42.34 36.10
CA MET A 7 10.70 -41.93 35.78
C MET A 7 10.40 -40.60 35.07
N ILE A 8 9.57 -40.42 34.03
CA ILE A 8 8.83 -41.20 33.02
C ILE A 8 8.27 -40.12 32.02
N PRO A 9 8.02 -40.44 30.74
CA PRO A 9 7.62 -39.49 29.70
C PRO A 9 6.09 -39.23 29.67
N ILE A 10 5.65 -37.99 29.37
CA ILE A 10 4.23 -37.68 29.11
C ILE A 10 4.03 -37.53 27.60
N TYR A 11 3.89 -38.66 26.93
CA TYR A 11 3.17 -38.78 25.67
C TYR A 11 1.73 -39.15 26.03
N LYS A 12 0.87 -38.15 26.24
CA LYS A 12 -0.59 -38.26 26.40
C LYS A 12 -1.13 -36.83 26.32
N HIS A 13 -2.28 -36.65 25.67
CA HIS A 13 -2.97 -35.38 25.32
C HIS A 13 -2.88 -34.96 23.84
N CYS A 14 -2.53 -35.90 22.95
CA CYS A 14 -3.39 -36.14 21.79
C CYS A 14 -4.31 -37.30 22.14
N PHE A 15 -5.59 -37.18 21.79
CA PHE A 15 -6.68 -38.12 21.99
C PHE A 15 -7.41 -38.04 23.34
N PHE A 16 -8.68 -37.64 23.24
CA PHE A 16 -9.77 -37.76 24.23
C PHE A 16 -10.11 -36.55 25.12
N VAL A 17 -10.60 -35.46 24.49
CA VAL A 17 -11.90 -34.88 24.89
C VAL A 17 -12.67 -34.51 23.61
N PHE A 18 -13.16 -35.56 22.94
CA PHE A 18 -14.45 -35.48 22.26
C PHE A 18 -15.51 -35.68 23.36
N PHE A 19 -16.60 -34.91 23.28
CA PHE A 19 -17.84 -34.91 24.08
C PHE A 19 -18.00 -33.85 25.18
N VAL A 20 -19.14 -33.14 25.04
CA VAL A 20 -19.74 -32.09 25.87
C VAL A 20 -19.11 -30.70 25.63
N PHE A 21 -19.55 -29.90 24.65
CA PHE A 21 -20.93 -29.43 24.45
C PHE A 21 -21.51 -29.79 23.08
N ASN A 22 -22.54 -30.63 23.11
CA ASN A 22 -23.56 -30.76 22.08
C ASN A 22 -24.43 -29.48 22.08
N CYS A 23 -24.00 -28.45 21.36
CA CYS A 23 -24.90 -27.44 20.83
C CYS A 23 -24.31 -26.98 19.49
N GLY A 24 -25.03 -27.23 18.40
CA GLY A 24 -24.52 -27.04 17.05
C GLY A 24 -24.04 -25.61 16.81
N PHE A 25 -22.72 -25.42 16.79
CA PHE A 25 -22.13 -24.31 16.07
C PHE A 25 -22.24 -24.66 14.60
N ALA A 26 -23.30 -24.17 13.97
CA ALA A 26 -23.35 -24.08 12.52
C ALA A 26 -22.11 -23.31 12.07
N LEU A 27 -21.18 -24.01 11.42
CA LEU A 27 -20.10 -23.38 10.67
C LEU A 27 -20.76 -22.46 9.64
N THR A 28 -20.62 -21.15 9.84
CA THR A 28 -21.15 -20.03 9.03
C THR A 28 -22.68 -19.82 9.04
N PRO A 29 -23.25 -19.15 10.06
CA PRO A 29 -24.53 -18.47 9.86
C PRO A 29 -24.28 -17.26 8.94
N LYS A 30 -24.57 -17.42 7.66
CA LYS A 30 -24.58 -16.34 6.67
C LYS A 30 -25.97 -15.68 6.72
N ALA A 31 -26.07 -14.50 7.31
CA ALA A 31 -27.31 -13.72 7.29
C ALA A 31 -27.15 -12.57 6.28
N ASN A 32 -27.83 -12.70 5.15
CA ASN A 32 -27.88 -11.70 4.09
C ASN A 32 -29.29 -11.13 4.01
N ILE A 33 -29.44 -9.81 4.12
CA ILE A 33 -30.70 -9.12 3.81
C ILE A 33 -30.55 -8.52 2.41
N THR A 34 -31.16 -9.18 1.42
CA THR A 34 -31.26 -8.69 0.04
C THR A 34 -32.54 -7.87 -0.11
N ILE A 35 -32.41 -6.58 -0.42
CA ILE A 35 -33.55 -5.74 -0.80
C ILE A 35 -33.68 -5.82 -2.32
N PRO A 36 -34.82 -6.26 -2.90
CA PRO A 36 -34.93 -6.45 -4.34
C PRO A 36 -35.15 -5.11 -5.03
N LEU A 37 -34.08 -4.35 -5.29
CA LEU A 37 -33.98 -3.64 -6.56
C LEU A 37 -33.50 -4.66 -7.59
N LYS A 38 -33.77 -4.42 -8.87
CA LYS A 38 -33.54 -5.34 -10.00
C LYS A 38 -32.05 -5.59 -10.33
N THR A 39 -31.18 -5.58 -9.32
CA THR A 39 -29.73 -5.59 -9.36
C THR A 39 -29.19 -6.51 -8.26
N ASN A 40 -28.19 -7.36 -8.55
CA ASN A 40 -27.55 -8.27 -7.59
C ASN A 40 -26.82 -7.48 -6.48
N THR A 41 -27.55 -6.97 -5.50
CA THR A 41 -27.07 -6.01 -4.51
C THR A 41 -27.41 -6.47 -3.09
N GLU A 42 -26.40 -6.47 -2.22
CA GLU A 42 -26.54 -6.83 -0.80
C GLU A 42 -26.39 -5.58 0.05
N VAL A 43 -27.31 -5.35 1.01
CA VAL A 43 -27.31 -4.13 1.83
C VAL A 43 -26.70 -4.36 3.22
N LEU A 44 -27.03 -5.50 3.83
CA LEU A 44 -26.46 -5.94 5.09
C LEU A 44 -25.92 -7.35 4.92
N ARG A 45 -24.65 -7.51 5.29
CA ARG A 45 -23.96 -8.78 5.26
C ARG A 45 -23.29 -9.06 6.60
N LEU A 46 -23.69 -10.18 7.22
CA LEU A 46 -23.11 -10.68 8.46
C LEU A 46 -22.46 -12.04 8.17
N ASN A 47 -21.13 -12.09 8.21
CA ASN A 47 -20.35 -13.31 8.03
C ASN A 47 -19.57 -13.59 9.33
N LEU A 48 -19.95 -14.60 10.12
CA LEU A 48 -19.32 -14.81 11.43
C LEU A 48 -17.81 -15.12 11.35
N LEU A 49 -17.39 -15.90 10.35
CA LEU A 49 -15.99 -16.31 10.16
C LEU A 49 -15.48 -15.84 8.80
N TYR A 50 -16.06 -16.38 7.73
CA TYR A 50 -15.60 -16.15 6.36
C TYR A 50 -16.76 -15.70 5.48
N GLY A 51 -16.55 -14.67 4.68
CA GLY A 51 -17.53 -14.16 3.74
C GLY A 51 -16.92 -13.70 2.43
N GLU A 52 -17.13 -14.46 1.36
CA GLU A 52 -16.78 -14.06 -0.02
C GLU A 52 -18.03 -13.79 -0.85
N THR A 53 -18.03 -12.72 -1.65
CA THR A 53 -19.10 -12.42 -2.61
C THR A 53 -18.55 -11.85 -3.91
N HIS A 54 -19.24 -12.13 -5.00
CA HIS A 54 -19.00 -11.57 -6.33
C HIS A 54 -20.06 -10.50 -6.70
N ASN A 55 -20.99 -10.23 -5.79
CA ASN A 55 -22.03 -9.21 -5.94
C ASN A 55 -21.55 -7.86 -5.38
N ASN A 56 -22.21 -6.79 -5.81
CA ASN A 56 -22.00 -5.48 -5.22
C ASN A 56 -22.60 -5.42 -3.82
N VAL A 57 -21.90 -4.77 -2.90
CA VAL A 57 -22.34 -4.56 -1.53
C VAL A 57 -22.55 -3.06 -1.28
N TYR A 58 -23.77 -2.69 -0.90
CA TYR A 58 -24.17 -1.31 -0.62
C TYR A 58 -24.66 -1.21 0.83
N GLY A 59 -23.76 -0.97 1.77
CA GLY A 59 -24.13 -0.83 3.18
C GLY A 59 -23.09 -1.43 4.12
N LEU A 60 -23.51 -2.36 4.98
CA LEU A 60 -22.68 -2.86 6.07
C LEU A 60 -22.24 -4.31 5.84
N ASN A 61 -20.94 -4.56 5.89
CA ASN A 61 -20.33 -5.89 5.83
C ASN A 61 -19.51 -6.15 7.09
N LEU A 62 -19.99 -7.07 7.94
CA LEU A 62 -19.33 -7.45 9.19
C LEU A 62 -18.85 -8.90 9.11
N GLY A 63 -17.61 -9.15 9.50
CA GLY A 63 -17.08 -10.50 9.64
C GLY A 63 -15.60 -10.57 9.90
N LEU A 64 -15.04 -11.71 10.32
CA LEU A 64 -13.60 -11.80 10.57
C LEU A 64 -12.79 -11.71 9.27
N PHE A 65 -13.21 -12.44 8.24
CA PHE A 65 -12.59 -12.44 6.92
C PHE A 65 -13.62 -12.07 5.86
N ASN A 66 -13.51 -10.85 5.33
CA ASN A 66 -14.44 -10.28 4.37
C ASN A 66 -13.76 -10.10 3.01
N PHE A 67 -14.29 -10.78 1.98
CA PHE A 67 -13.83 -10.71 0.60
C PHE A 67 -14.99 -10.26 -0.30
N ILE A 68 -14.81 -9.15 -1.01
CA ILE A 68 -15.76 -8.62 -2.00
C ILE A 68 -15.00 -8.51 -3.34
N ARG A 69 -15.34 -9.39 -4.29
CA ARG A 69 -14.74 -9.47 -5.64
C ARG A 69 -15.38 -8.50 -6.63
N ASN A 70 -15.94 -7.40 -6.12
CA ASN A 70 -16.66 -6.40 -6.91
C ASN A 70 -16.70 -5.08 -6.11
N ASP A 71 -17.74 -4.26 -6.29
CA ASP A 71 -17.84 -2.96 -5.65
C ASP A 71 -18.41 -3.02 -4.22
N LEU A 72 -17.77 -2.31 -3.29
CA LEU A 72 -18.31 -1.94 -1.98
C LEU A 72 -18.60 -0.44 -1.96
N ILE A 73 -19.83 -0.07 -1.66
CA ILE A 73 -20.19 1.28 -1.20
C ILE A 73 -20.74 1.16 0.22
N GLY A 74 -19.92 1.48 1.22
CA GLY A 74 -20.34 1.44 2.61
C GLY A 74 -19.24 1.14 3.62
N VAL A 75 -19.57 0.35 4.65
CA VAL A 75 -18.70 0.07 5.79
C VAL A 75 -18.36 -1.42 5.84
N GLN A 76 -17.09 -1.74 5.96
CA GLN A 76 -16.57 -3.10 6.11
C GLN A 76 -15.75 -3.19 7.41
N ILE A 77 -16.10 -4.13 8.28
CA ILE A 77 -15.42 -4.32 9.58
C ILE A 77 -15.02 -5.79 9.73
N GLY A 78 -13.75 -6.02 10.02
CA GLY A 78 -13.20 -7.37 10.17
C GLY A 78 -11.75 -7.45 10.60
N ILE A 79 -11.21 -8.66 10.69
CA ILE A 79 -9.75 -8.85 10.84
C ILE A 79 -9.08 -8.60 9.49
N VAL A 80 -9.64 -9.18 8.44
CA VAL A 80 -9.19 -9.02 7.05
C VAL A 80 -10.34 -8.50 6.22
N ASN A 81 -10.11 -7.38 5.55
CA ASN A 81 -11.05 -6.74 4.65
C ASN A 81 -10.40 -6.60 3.28
N GLU A 82 -10.96 -7.26 2.28
CA GLU A 82 -10.51 -7.20 0.90
C GLU A 82 -11.71 -6.89 0.01
N THR A 83 -11.57 -5.83 -0.80
CA THR A 83 -12.60 -5.40 -1.75
C THR A 83 -11.92 -4.88 -3.00
N GLU A 84 -12.23 -5.39 -4.20
CA GLU A 84 -11.63 -4.87 -5.43
C GLU A 84 -11.77 -3.35 -5.56
N ASN A 85 -13.00 -2.85 -5.51
CA ASN A 85 -13.32 -1.43 -5.61
C ASN A 85 -14.09 -0.97 -4.37
N ALA A 86 -13.58 0.01 -3.65
CA ALA A 86 -14.23 0.52 -2.44
C ALA A 86 -14.50 2.01 -2.47
N ALA A 87 -15.69 2.38 -1.98
CA ALA A 87 -16.05 3.71 -1.54
C ALA A 87 -16.68 3.61 -0.13
N GLY A 88 -16.05 4.23 0.87
CA GLY A 88 -16.54 4.23 2.25
C GLY A 88 -15.46 3.95 3.29
N LEU A 89 -15.74 3.06 4.24
CA LEU A 89 -14.90 2.84 5.43
C LEU A 89 -14.52 1.36 5.59
N GLN A 90 -13.24 1.08 5.79
CA GLN A 90 -12.72 -0.23 6.16
C GLN A 90 -12.02 -0.16 7.52
N ILE A 91 -12.45 -1.01 8.45
CA ILE A 91 -11.84 -1.14 9.78
C ILE A 91 -11.38 -2.58 9.97
N GLY A 92 -10.08 -2.80 10.14
CA GLY A 92 -9.56 -4.13 10.39
C GLY A 92 -8.06 -4.21 10.57
N LEU A 93 -7.53 -5.39 10.91
CA LEU A 93 -6.07 -5.55 10.99
C LEU A 93 -5.44 -5.38 9.61
N LEU A 94 -6.04 -5.98 8.58
CA LEU A 94 -5.59 -5.89 7.20
C LEU A 94 -6.73 -5.31 6.35
N ASN A 95 -6.46 -4.21 5.65
CA ASN A 95 -7.40 -3.60 4.71
C ASN A 95 -6.78 -3.50 3.32
N ASN A 96 -7.47 -4.02 2.31
CA ASN A 96 -7.06 -3.96 0.91
C ASN A 96 -8.22 -3.55 0.01
N SER A 97 -8.03 -2.46 -0.74
CA SER A 97 -8.99 -2.04 -1.76
C SER A 97 -8.45 -1.02 -2.75
N ASP A 98 -8.91 -1.04 -3.99
CA ASP A 98 -8.70 0.08 -4.91
C ASP A 98 -9.79 1.16 -4.67
N PRO A 99 -9.41 2.44 -4.51
CA PRO A 99 -10.38 3.50 -4.25
C PRO A 99 -11.13 3.90 -5.53
N THR A 100 -12.46 3.83 -5.51
CA THR A 100 -13.30 4.30 -6.62
C THR A 100 -13.57 5.80 -6.51
N TYR A 101 -14.15 6.23 -5.40
CA TYR A 101 -14.46 7.64 -5.12
C TYR A 101 -13.65 8.15 -3.92
N GLY A 102 -13.82 7.48 -2.78
CA GLY A 102 -13.25 7.86 -1.51
C GLY A 102 -13.29 6.68 -0.54
N VAL A 103 -12.14 6.23 -0.04
CA VAL A 103 -12.07 5.19 1.01
C VAL A 103 -11.22 5.64 2.18
N LEU A 104 -11.72 5.41 3.38
CA LEU A 104 -10.98 5.54 4.63
C LEU A 104 -10.65 4.13 5.13
N LYS A 105 -9.37 3.86 5.37
CA LYS A 105 -8.88 2.60 5.93
C LYS A 105 -8.28 2.84 7.29
N VAL A 106 -8.74 2.10 8.28
CA VAL A 106 -8.22 2.14 9.65
C VAL A 106 -7.78 0.75 10.04
N GLY A 107 -6.48 0.56 10.29
CA GLY A 107 -5.98 -0.78 10.54
C GLY A 107 -4.52 -0.92 10.92
N PHE A 108 -4.03 -2.16 11.02
CA PHE A 108 -2.61 -2.39 11.22
C PHE A 108 -1.84 -2.25 9.90
N LEU A 109 -2.33 -2.90 8.84
CA LEU A 109 -1.80 -2.83 7.48
C LEU A 109 -2.88 -2.38 6.51
N ASN A 110 -2.62 -1.29 5.78
CA ASN A 110 -3.49 -0.81 4.71
C ASN A 110 -2.77 -0.92 3.37
N THR A 111 -3.47 -1.41 2.34
CA THR A 111 -2.92 -1.57 0.98
C THR A 111 -3.95 -1.28 -0.11
N ASN A 112 -3.48 -0.94 -1.32
CA ASN A 112 -4.30 -0.90 -2.54
C ASN A 112 -3.70 -1.86 -3.57
N PHE A 113 -3.49 -3.12 -3.21
CA PHE A 113 -2.80 -4.07 -4.08
C PHE A 113 -3.72 -5.22 -4.45
N PHE A 114 -4.14 -5.27 -5.71
CA PHE A 114 -4.78 -6.44 -6.30
C PHE A 114 -3.82 -7.09 -7.28
N LEU A 115 -3.55 -8.38 -7.07
CA LEU A 115 -2.68 -9.20 -7.92
C LEU A 115 -3.17 -9.32 -9.37
N ASP A 116 -4.41 -8.92 -9.67
CA ASP A 116 -4.97 -8.95 -11.01
C ASP A 116 -4.57 -7.78 -11.90
N ARG A 117 -3.77 -6.83 -11.38
CA ARG A 117 -3.08 -5.84 -12.21
C ARG A 117 -1.87 -6.47 -12.91
N GLY A 118 -2.11 -7.33 -13.90
CA GLY A 118 -1.15 -7.57 -14.97
C GLY A 118 -0.48 -8.94 -15.04
N MET A 119 -1.22 -10.04 -14.96
CA MET A 119 -0.87 -11.19 -15.80
C MET A 119 -1.59 -11.05 -17.14
N PRO A 120 -0.86 -10.79 -18.25
CA PRO A 120 -1.44 -10.93 -19.58
C PRO A 120 -1.91 -12.38 -19.71
N ARG A 121 -3.21 -12.60 -19.87
CA ARG A 121 -3.69 -13.91 -20.33
C ARG A 121 -3.15 -14.11 -21.74
N PRO A 122 -2.41 -15.20 -22.04
CA PRO A 122 -1.98 -15.46 -23.40
C PRO A 122 -3.17 -15.99 -24.18
N ASN A 123 -4.04 -15.11 -24.67
CA ASN A 123 -5.03 -15.45 -25.68
C ASN A 123 -4.76 -14.59 -26.93
N PRO A 124 -4.31 -15.19 -28.05
CA PRO A 124 -3.84 -14.44 -29.21
C PRO A 124 -4.94 -14.07 -30.20
N PHE A 125 -6.20 -13.91 -29.76
CA PHE A 125 -7.30 -13.49 -30.62
C PHE A 125 -8.41 -12.88 -29.76
N TYR A 126 -8.41 -11.55 -29.64
CA TYR A 126 -9.58 -10.65 -29.64
C TYR A 126 -9.05 -9.23 -29.43
N GLU A 127 -9.12 -8.47 -30.51
CA GLU A 127 -8.75 -7.06 -30.65
C GLU A 127 -9.86 -6.18 -30.03
N ASP A 128 -9.43 -5.20 -29.24
CA ASP A 128 -10.10 -3.97 -28.81
C ASP A 128 -11.55 -4.04 -28.28
N GLN A 129 -11.69 -4.08 -26.95
CA GLN A 129 -12.69 -3.27 -26.22
C GLN A 129 -12.42 -3.29 -24.70
N GLU A 130 -11.55 -2.39 -24.27
CA GLU A 130 -11.76 -1.44 -23.17
C GLU A 130 -10.38 -0.87 -22.83
N ILE A 131 -10.06 0.27 -23.45
CA ILE A 131 -9.29 1.28 -22.73
C ILE A 131 -10.19 1.65 -21.54
N LYS A 132 -10.14 0.87 -20.45
CA LYS A 132 -10.63 1.34 -19.16
C LYS A 132 -9.91 2.65 -18.96
N ASN A 133 -10.67 3.75 -18.96
CA ASN A 133 -10.19 5.07 -18.60
C ASN A 133 -9.49 4.96 -17.23
N GLN A 134 -8.17 4.67 -17.23
CA GLN A 134 -7.35 4.42 -16.04
C GLN A 134 -7.02 5.72 -15.29
N ASN A 135 -7.88 6.73 -15.30
CA ASN A 135 -7.44 8.09 -14.98
C ASN A 135 -8.17 8.81 -13.85
N VAL A 136 -8.96 8.11 -13.04
CA VAL A 136 -9.36 8.67 -11.75
C VAL A 136 -9.24 7.61 -10.66
N LYS A 137 -8.03 7.41 -10.13
CA LYS A 137 -7.89 6.76 -8.82
C LYS A 137 -8.60 7.65 -7.80
N GLY A 138 -9.58 7.09 -7.08
CA GLY A 138 -10.30 7.80 -6.03
C GLY A 138 -9.38 8.22 -4.88
N LEU A 139 -9.93 9.03 -3.98
CA LEU A 139 -9.23 9.43 -2.77
C LEU A 139 -9.10 8.24 -1.82
N ALA A 140 -7.90 7.97 -1.31
CA ALA A 140 -7.69 7.00 -0.26
C ALA A 140 -6.94 7.63 0.91
N ILE A 141 -7.54 7.52 2.09
CA ILE A 141 -6.98 7.94 3.38
C ILE A 141 -6.73 6.67 4.20
N SER A 142 -5.49 6.48 4.64
CA SER A 142 -5.08 5.29 5.38
C SER A 142 -4.47 5.68 6.71
N ILE A 143 -5.02 5.13 7.78
CA ILE A 143 -4.57 5.31 9.16
C ILE A 143 -4.17 3.94 9.69
N GLY A 144 -2.91 3.75 10.05
CA GLY A 144 -2.46 2.45 10.54
C GLY A 144 -1.01 2.35 10.95
N ALA A 145 -0.58 1.17 11.39
CA ALA A 145 0.83 0.96 11.73
C ALA A 145 1.71 0.98 10.47
N ALA A 146 1.27 0.30 9.42
CA ALA A 146 1.92 0.23 8.12
C ALA A 146 0.93 0.55 6.98
N ASN A 147 1.31 1.48 6.12
CA ASN A 147 0.51 1.92 4.98
C ASN A 147 1.34 1.70 3.72
N VAL A 148 0.99 0.71 2.90
CA VAL A 148 1.80 0.28 1.75
C VAL A 148 0.99 0.44 0.47
N MET A 149 1.41 1.33 -0.42
CA MET A 149 0.70 1.67 -1.66
C MET A 149 -0.76 2.05 -1.42
N SER A 150 -1.06 2.64 -0.26
CA SER A 150 -2.40 2.65 0.33
C SER A 150 -3.24 3.88 0.05
N GLY A 151 -2.75 4.82 -0.77
CA GLY A 151 -3.53 5.98 -1.16
C GLY A 151 -2.76 7.28 -1.19
N ARG A 152 -3.51 8.38 -1.12
CA ARG A 152 -3.03 9.76 -1.23
C ARG A 152 -2.71 10.39 0.12
N PHE A 153 -3.29 9.89 1.20
CA PHE A 153 -3.05 10.38 2.56
C PHE A 153 -2.79 9.19 3.47
N ASN A 154 -1.62 9.15 4.09
CA ASN A 154 -1.19 8.03 4.91
C ASN A 154 -0.68 8.55 6.25
N LEU A 155 -1.28 8.07 7.33
CA LEU A 155 -0.88 8.35 8.70
C LEU A 155 -0.49 7.04 9.37
N GLY A 156 0.75 6.92 9.80
CA GLY A 156 1.21 5.67 10.41
C GLY A 156 2.62 5.66 10.93
N LEU A 157 3.08 4.51 11.44
CA LEU A 157 4.48 4.37 11.84
C LEU A 157 5.38 4.25 10.62
N PHE A 158 4.93 3.45 9.64
CA PHE A 158 5.60 3.22 8.38
C PHE A 158 4.65 3.53 7.21
N ASN A 159 5.05 4.43 6.32
CA ASN A 159 4.31 4.71 5.10
C ASN A 159 5.22 4.45 3.89
N TRP A 160 4.77 3.61 2.97
CA TRP A 160 5.42 3.43 1.67
C TRP A 160 4.38 3.67 0.58
N ALA A 161 4.22 4.92 0.16
CA ALA A 161 3.16 5.32 -0.76
C ALA A 161 3.45 6.66 -1.45
N GLU A 162 2.70 6.95 -2.51
CA GLU A 162 2.60 8.29 -3.10
C GLU A 162 1.70 9.22 -2.26
N GLY A 163 1.76 10.54 -2.49
CA GLY A 163 0.91 11.51 -1.81
C GLY A 163 1.47 12.00 -0.47
N PHE A 164 0.60 12.29 0.48
CA PHE A 164 0.91 12.92 1.75
C PHE A 164 1.10 11.86 2.85
N ASN A 165 2.30 11.75 3.38
CA ASN A 165 2.70 10.74 4.34
C ASN A 165 3.12 11.41 5.65
N ILE A 166 2.47 11.05 6.76
CA ILE A 166 2.88 11.41 8.12
C ILE A 166 3.24 10.14 8.87
N GLY A 167 4.48 10.03 9.33
CA GLY A 167 4.90 8.86 10.11
C GLY A 167 6.31 8.90 10.67
N LEU A 168 6.73 7.82 11.34
CA LEU A 168 8.11 7.73 11.81
C LEU A 168 9.06 7.51 10.63
N ILE A 169 8.67 6.62 9.72
CA ILE A 169 9.42 6.25 8.53
C ILE A 169 8.51 6.41 7.31
N ASN A 170 8.94 7.22 6.34
CA ASN A 170 8.25 7.39 5.06
C ASN A 170 9.19 6.96 3.92
N MET A 171 8.70 6.09 3.04
CA MET A 171 9.38 5.63 1.83
C MET A 171 8.59 6.06 0.59
N ASN A 172 9.29 6.66 -0.36
CA ASN A 172 8.62 7.39 -1.44
C ASN A 172 8.58 6.55 -2.71
N GLU A 173 7.40 6.30 -3.26
CA GLU A 173 7.20 5.55 -4.51
C GLU A 173 6.85 6.46 -5.71
N GLY A 174 6.43 7.69 -5.45
CA GLY A 174 5.97 8.66 -6.44
C GLY A 174 6.11 10.10 -5.94
N SER A 175 5.35 11.02 -6.54
CA SER A 175 5.26 12.38 -6.02
C SER A 175 4.65 12.36 -4.62
N SER A 176 5.39 12.86 -3.64
CA SER A 176 5.01 12.74 -2.24
C SER A 176 5.42 13.95 -1.40
N PHE A 177 4.64 14.21 -0.36
CA PHE A 177 5.01 15.09 0.73
C PHE A 177 5.14 14.23 1.97
N ASN A 178 6.32 14.23 2.59
CA ASN A 178 6.64 13.35 3.71
C ASN A 178 6.98 14.18 4.93
N LEU A 179 6.31 13.89 6.03
CA LEU A 179 6.61 14.44 7.34
C LEU A 179 6.92 13.28 8.27
N GLY A 180 8.16 13.21 8.76
CA GLY A 180 8.55 12.11 9.64
C GLY A 180 9.93 12.22 10.26
N ILE A 181 10.32 11.20 11.01
CA ILE A 181 11.67 11.15 11.57
C ILE A 181 12.67 10.81 10.46
N VAL A 182 12.33 9.80 9.66
CA VAL A 182 13.14 9.26 8.57
C VAL A 182 12.33 9.31 7.28
N ASN A 183 12.82 10.01 6.27
CA ASN A 183 12.23 10.02 4.93
C ASN A 183 13.25 9.48 3.92
N ILE A 184 12.84 8.48 3.13
CA ILE A 184 13.70 7.78 2.18
C ILE A 184 13.06 7.83 0.78
N GLY A 185 13.76 8.45 -0.16
CA GLY A 185 13.46 8.38 -1.58
C GLY A 185 13.77 7.00 -2.15
N THR A 186 12.92 6.48 -3.05
CA THR A 186 13.22 5.26 -3.79
C THR A 186 13.25 5.52 -5.30
N SER A 187 14.12 4.78 -6.00
CA SER A 187 14.20 4.86 -7.47
C SER A 187 13.09 4.10 -8.19
N LEU A 188 12.28 3.29 -7.49
CA LEU A 188 11.24 2.45 -8.09
C LEU A 188 10.32 3.26 -9.01
N GLU A 189 10.21 2.84 -10.26
CA GLU A 189 9.58 3.59 -11.34
C GLU A 189 8.31 2.87 -11.80
N VAL A 190 7.20 3.12 -11.09
CA VAL A 190 5.89 2.55 -11.44
C VAL A 190 5.15 3.39 -12.50
N SER A 191 5.58 4.62 -12.78
CA SER A 191 4.98 5.46 -13.82
C SER A 191 5.94 6.56 -14.30
N PRO A 192 6.05 6.81 -15.63
CA PRO A 192 6.99 7.77 -16.22
C PRO A 192 6.44 9.21 -16.13
N LYS A 193 6.18 9.67 -14.90
CA LYS A 193 5.83 11.07 -14.62
C LYS A 193 6.94 11.70 -13.80
N GLU A 194 7.19 12.97 -14.07
CA GLU A 194 8.06 13.84 -13.28
C GLU A 194 7.71 13.71 -11.80
N LYS A 195 8.64 13.18 -11.00
CA LYS A 195 8.43 12.91 -9.57
C LYS A 195 8.94 14.10 -8.78
N ARG A 196 8.03 14.76 -8.07
CA ARG A 196 8.37 15.84 -7.13
C ARG A 196 8.14 15.37 -5.71
N THR A 197 9.19 15.40 -4.91
CA THR A 197 9.13 14.95 -3.53
C THR A 197 9.52 16.08 -2.60
N ILE A 198 8.79 16.24 -1.51
CA ILE A 198 9.13 17.17 -0.43
C ILE A 198 9.24 16.31 0.85
N SER A 199 10.39 16.34 1.51
CA SER A 199 10.66 15.54 2.70
C SER A 199 11.06 16.45 3.86
N LEU A 200 10.27 16.42 4.93
CA LEU A 200 10.50 17.16 6.17
C LEU A 200 10.75 16.17 7.30
N GLY A 201 11.93 16.22 7.90
CA GLY A 201 12.27 15.27 8.95
C GLY A 201 13.62 15.44 9.60
N ILE A 202 13.93 14.55 10.54
CA ILE A 202 15.25 14.55 11.20
C ILE A 202 16.31 14.07 10.21
N PHE A 203 16.03 12.96 9.53
CA PHE A 203 16.86 12.39 8.50
C PHE A 203 16.09 12.28 7.17
N ASN A 204 16.63 12.88 6.12
CA ASN A 204 16.10 12.73 4.76
C ASN A 204 17.19 12.12 3.87
N SER A 205 16.85 11.13 3.06
CA SER A 205 17.76 10.53 2.07
C SER A 205 17.09 10.45 0.71
N GLY A 206 17.63 11.14 -0.28
CA GLY A 206 17.11 11.16 -1.64
C GLY A 206 17.62 10.00 -2.49
N SER A 207 17.09 9.87 -3.71
CA SER A 207 17.39 8.76 -4.63
C SER A 207 17.47 9.21 -6.10
N ASP A 208 18.29 10.24 -6.40
CA ASP A 208 18.59 10.77 -7.75
C ASP A 208 17.46 11.52 -8.48
N LYS A 209 16.46 12.04 -7.77
CA LYS A 209 15.28 12.76 -8.33
C LYS A 209 15.14 14.15 -7.72
N GLU A 210 14.29 15.01 -8.31
CA GLU A 210 13.96 16.33 -7.76
C GLU A 210 13.22 16.20 -6.42
N GLU A 211 14.02 16.17 -5.35
CA GLU A 211 13.55 16.11 -3.97
C GLU A 211 13.97 17.38 -3.22
N PHE A 212 13.02 18.00 -2.56
CA PHE A 212 13.24 19.12 -1.66
C PHE A 212 13.25 18.62 -0.22
N GLN A 213 14.38 18.78 0.46
CA GLN A 213 14.56 18.20 1.79
C GLN A 213 14.72 19.31 2.82
N ILE A 214 13.94 19.27 3.89
CA ILE A 214 14.15 20.09 5.09
C ILE A 214 14.42 19.15 6.25
N GLY A 215 15.62 19.25 6.82
CA GLY A 215 15.96 18.39 7.94
C GLY A 215 17.20 18.76 8.72
N ILE A 216 17.40 18.01 9.80
CA ILE A 216 18.62 18.12 10.63
C ILE A 216 19.80 17.55 9.83
N ILE A 217 19.59 16.36 9.26
CA ILE A 217 20.55 15.65 8.42
C ILE A 217 19.87 15.32 7.08
N ASN A 218 20.43 15.83 5.98
CA ASN A 218 19.98 15.49 4.64
C ASN A 218 21.09 14.77 3.86
N TYR A 219 20.75 13.66 3.21
CA TYR A 219 21.60 12.94 2.26
C TYR A 219 21.05 13.13 0.84
N CYS A 220 21.87 13.70 -0.03
CA CYS A 220 21.45 14.26 -1.30
C CYS A 220 22.29 13.70 -2.45
N PRO A 221 21.97 12.51 -2.98
CA PRO A 221 22.55 12.04 -4.22
C PRO A 221 21.79 12.70 -5.38
N ASN A 222 22.47 13.58 -6.14
CA ASN A 222 22.04 14.27 -7.37
C ASN A 222 20.66 14.98 -7.37
N ASN A 223 20.57 16.17 -7.98
CA ASN A 223 19.32 16.91 -8.24
C ASN A 223 18.37 17.17 -7.03
N THR A 224 18.88 17.04 -5.80
CA THR A 224 18.15 17.32 -4.56
C THR A 224 18.44 18.75 -4.09
N ILE A 225 17.42 19.48 -3.62
CA ILE A 225 17.57 20.82 -3.02
C ILE A 225 17.39 20.71 -1.50
N PRO A 226 18.48 20.57 -0.73
CA PRO A 226 18.39 20.48 0.72
C PRO A 226 18.46 21.85 1.41
N ILE A 227 17.46 22.15 2.24
CA ILE A 227 17.51 23.20 3.25
C ILE A 227 17.86 22.55 4.59
N MET A 228 18.95 23.01 5.17
CA MET A 228 19.58 22.40 6.33
C MET A 228 19.38 23.25 7.58
N LEU A 229 19.24 22.58 8.73
CA LEU A 229 19.54 23.18 10.03
C LEU A 229 20.96 22.84 10.53
N VAL A 230 21.45 21.60 10.36
CA VAL A 230 22.74 21.14 10.93
C VAL A 230 23.74 20.56 9.93
N ALA A 231 23.40 19.51 9.15
CA ALA A 231 24.35 18.90 8.19
C ALA A 231 23.68 18.43 6.88
N ASN A 232 24.33 18.68 5.74
CA ASN A 232 23.96 18.20 4.41
C ASN A 232 25.12 17.38 3.85
N TYR A 233 24.86 16.13 3.48
CA TYR A 233 25.82 15.28 2.79
C TYR A 233 25.36 15.10 1.34
N CYS A 234 26.04 15.77 0.42
CA CYS A 234 25.75 15.66 -1.01
C CYS A 234 26.91 14.92 -1.69
N SER A 235 26.65 13.72 -2.21
CA SER A 235 27.61 13.01 -3.06
C SER A 235 27.35 13.41 -4.51
N SER A 236 28.23 14.20 -5.11
CA SER A 236 28.16 14.51 -6.54
C SER A 236 28.55 13.26 -7.34
N SER A 237 27.70 12.85 -8.27
CA SER A 237 28.18 12.03 -9.38
C SER A 237 29.08 12.93 -10.21
N SER A 238 30.38 12.61 -10.27
CA SER A 238 31.35 13.35 -11.05
C SER A 238 30.96 13.35 -12.53
N ILE A 239 30.30 14.40 -12.99
CA ILE A 239 30.34 14.77 -14.40
C ILE A 239 31.75 15.34 -14.59
N GLN A 240 32.63 14.55 -15.21
CA GLN A 240 33.93 15.06 -15.63
C GLN A 240 33.70 16.33 -16.47
N PRO A 241 34.43 17.44 -16.19
CA PRO A 241 34.34 18.60 -17.07
C PRO A 241 34.81 18.16 -18.46
N LYS A 242 33.92 18.28 -19.45
CA LYS A 242 34.33 18.26 -20.87
C LYS A 242 35.36 19.37 -21.02
N SER A 243 36.61 18.99 -21.20
CA SER A 243 37.73 19.87 -21.48
C SER A 243 37.36 20.86 -22.59
N GLU A 244 37.58 22.15 -22.33
CA GLU A 244 37.69 23.18 -23.37
C GLU A 244 38.72 22.73 -24.40
N GLN A 245 38.27 22.37 -25.61
CA GLN A 245 39.14 22.41 -26.78
C GLN A 245 38.97 23.77 -27.44
N ASN A 246 39.79 24.71 -26.97
CA ASN A 246 40.17 25.89 -27.74
C ASN A 246 40.79 25.42 -29.07
N THR A 247 40.06 25.55 -30.18
CA THR A 247 40.66 25.53 -31.51
C THR A 247 40.62 26.93 -32.08
N SER A 248 41.75 27.62 -31.90
CA SER A 248 42.12 28.82 -32.65
C SER A 248 42.17 28.50 -34.14
N VAL A 249 41.28 29.08 -34.94
CA VAL A 249 41.53 29.23 -36.38
C VAL A 249 41.82 30.70 -36.65
N LYS A 250 43.12 30.98 -36.79
CA LYS A 250 43.62 32.17 -37.48
C LYS A 250 43.15 32.10 -38.93
N THR A 251 42.50 33.16 -39.41
CA THR A 251 42.40 33.42 -40.84
C THR A 251 42.93 34.83 -41.09
N ASN A 252 44.20 34.91 -41.49
CA ASN A 252 44.74 36.10 -42.14
C ASN A 252 44.47 36.00 -43.64
N LEU A 253 43.72 36.97 -44.15
CA LEU A 253 43.94 37.78 -45.38
C LEU A 253 44.73 37.18 -46.57
N GLU A 254 44.08 37.14 -47.75
CA GLU A 254 44.46 37.77 -49.04
C GLU A 254 44.02 36.95 -50.27
N LYS A 255 43.05 37.48 -51.02
CA LYS A 255 43.16 37.80 -52.44
C LYS A 255 41.98 38.65 -52.92
#